data_AF-A0A1G5C0Q4-F1
#
_entry.id   AF-A0A1G5C0Q4-F1
#
_cell.length_a   1.000
_cell.length_b   1.000
_cell.length_c   1.000
_cell.angle_alpha   90.00
_cell.angle_beta   90.00
_cell.angle_gamma   90.00
#
_symmetry.space_group_name_H-M   'P 1'
#
loop_
_entity.id
_entity.type
_entity.pdbx_description
1 polymer ?
#
loop_
_entity_poly.entity_id
_entity_poly.type
_entity_poly.pdbx_seq_one_letter_code
_entity_poly.pdbx_strand_id
1 'polypeptide(L)'
;MKKSEDTREMLVSGNIVSTMLTLSIPAILGMVVIGLYNFMDAVFVGQMVNATAMTAVKVSYPFTLLNSGVSTLIGVGSSSLLSIAIGKKDKKTIDGIMGNLMALIGILSVIVMVVGLAFTPQLLSLSGAKGDILNEAVRYLRIVFCGSLFVNFAQSANMVMRGEGKLKKAMTFMAIGAILNIILDPIMITIVGKENGVTGAAFATIISQFVQACITLYYFLNKSEQIKIGKIGVNSSMVKPVLSVGVSAMMMQVLQMVQQTIMYNTVESFGGSSWQTILGASLSLQAFAFIPLWGISQGFQPAIGTNYGAKKYDRMVGFNKAFMIAATIIAAVFYIPIMCFPDKMLSMFIKDASDVVVMGAPMLRILFATYISYGVMILAITFFQAIGKGSIAAILTLLRQVVLFIPLVILLPRIKALGVGGVFFAQTFTDIVVMVMVVIFMTSAFAKIRKELSETTNPHIENATETASAKVEKMEG
;
A
#
# COMPACT_ATOMS: atom_id res chain seq x y z
N MET A 1 -8.13 27.25 13.27
CA MET A 1 -9.49 26.69 13.47
C MET A 1 -10.31 26.67 12.18
N LYS A 2 -10.36 27.73 11.37
CA LYS A 2 -11.21 27.80 10.16
C LYS A 2 -10.89 26.82 9.01
N LYS A 3 -9.67 26.26 8.91
CA LYS A 3 -9.24 25.44 7.75
C LYS A 3 -9.25 23.93 7.99
N SER A 4 -9.27 23.47 9.25
CA SER A 4 -9.47 22.05 9.59
C SER A 4 -10.94 21.64 9.53
N GLU A 5 -11.85 22.57 9.85
CA GLU A 5 -13.29 22.40 9.59
C GLU A 5 -13.53 22.18 8.09
N ASP A 6 -12.84 22.93 7.23
CA ASP A 6 -12.94 22.83 5.77
C ASP A 6 -12.65 21.41 5.21
N THR A 7 -11.58 20.74 5.67
CA THR A 7 -11.26 19.38 5.16
C THR A 7 -12.27 18.34 5.63
N ARG A 8 -12.67 18.38 6.91
CA ARG A 8 -13.70 17.46 7.41
C ARG A 8 -15.04 17.73 6.74
N GLU A 9 -15.45 18.99 6.64
CA GLU A 9 -16.69 19.42 5.99
C GLU A 9 -16.72 18.99 4.52
N MET A 10 -15.64 19.19 3.76
CA MET A 10 -15.52 18.66 2.41
C MET A 10 -15.82 17.15 2.35
N LEU A 11 -15.28 16.36 3.29
CA LEU A 11 -15.52 14.91 3.34
C LEU A 11 -16.98 14.56 3.73
N VAL A 12 -17.56 15.25 4.72
CA VAL A 12 -18.87 14.87 5.30
C VAL A 12 -20.06 15.60 4.69
N SER A 13 -19.88 16.70 3.97
CA SER A 13 -20.97 17.48 3.35
C SER A 13 -20.69 17.88 1.90
N GLY A 14 -19.44 17.88 1.43
CA GLY A 14 -19.09 18.24 0.05
C GLY A 14 -19.71 17.34 -1.02
N ASN A 15 -19.64 17.75 -2.28
CA ASN A 15 -20.09 16.91 -3.40
C ASN A 15 -19.19 15.66 -3.53
N ILE A 16 -19.79 14.47 -3.66
CA ILE A 16 -19.08 13.18 -3.64
C ILE A 16 -18.04 13.10 -4.77
N VAL A 17 -18.42 13.44 -6.01
CA VAL A 17 -17.55 13.31 -7.18
C VAL A 17 -16.42 14.34 -7.12
N SER A 18 -16.74 15.60 -6.82
CA SER A 18 -15.72 16.65 -6.68
C SER A 18 -14.73 16.33 -5.55
N THR A 19 -15.22 15.83 -4.42
CA THR A 19 -14.38 15.40 -3.29
C THR A 19 -13.51 14.21 -3.69
N MET A 20 -14.08 13.20 -4.35
CA MET A 20 -13.33 12.04 -4.87
C MET A 20 -12.18 12.49 -5.78
N LEU A 21 -12.42 13.39 -6.73
CA LEU A 21 -11.39 13.90 -7.65
C LEU A 21 -10.30 14.68 -6.90
N THR A 22 -10.70 15.53 -5.95
CA THR A 22 -9.78 16.31 -5.10
C THR A 22 -8.86 15.42 -4.27
N LEU A 23 -9.34 14.27 -3.81
CA LEU A 23 -8.53 13.30 -3.06
C LEU A 23 -7.69 12.41 -3.98
N SER A 24 -8.27 11.95 -5.09
CA SER A 24 -7.70 10.90 -5.93
C SER A 24 -6.64 11.41 -6.91
N ILE A 25 -6.86 12.56 -7.55
CA ILE A 25 -5.92 13.09 -8.57
C ILE A 25 -4.53 13.35 -7.97
N PRO A 26 -4.38 14.08 -6.84
CA PRO A 26 -3.07 14.28 -6.24
C PRO A 26 -2.43 12.97 -5.81
N ALA A 27 -3.23 12.02 -5.30
CA ALA A 27 -2.75 10.72 -4.86
C ALA A 27 -2.23 9.85 -6.00
N ILE A 28 -2.94 9.80 -7.14
CA ILE A 28 -2.50 9.12 -8.35
C ILE A 28 -1.20 9.74 -8.86
N LEU A 29 -1.15 11.07 -8.98
CA LEU A 29 0.05 11.77 -9.44
C LEU A 29 1.25 11.53 -8.50
N GLY A 30 1.03 11.59 -7.19
CA GLY A 30 2.09 11.31 -6.22
C GLY A 30 2.59 9.87 -6.29
N MET A 31 1.70 8.89 -6.47
CA MET A 31 2.11 7.50 -6.67
C MET A 31 2.86 7.29 -7.99
N VAL A 32 2.51 8.01 -9.06
CA VAL A 32 3.28 8.01 -10.31
C VAL A 32 4.69 8.57 -10.09
N VAL A 33 4.84 9.66 -9.33
CA VAL A 33 6.16 10.23 -8.99
C VAL A 33 7.03 9.21 -8.23
N ILE A 34 6.47 8.44 -7.30
CA ILE A 34 7.21 7.36 -6.63
C ILE A 34 7.65 6.29 -7.63
N GLY A 35 6.75 5.88 -8.51
CA GLY A 35 7.07 4.89 -9.55
C GLY A 35 8.23 5.35 -10.44
N LEU A 36 8.23 6.64 -10.81
CA LEU A 36 9.33 7.26 -11.56
C LEU A 36 10.63 7.30 -10.76
N TYR A 37 10.59 7.60 -9.46
CA TYR A 37 11.78 7.54 -8.61
C TYR A 37 12.40 6.14 -8.58
N ASN A 38 11.61 5.10 -8.31
CA ASN A 38 12.11 3.71 -8.29
C ASN A 38 12.71 3.31 -9.64
N PHE A 39 12.12 3.80 -10.74
CA PHE A 39 12.65 3.58 -12.08
C PHE A 39 14.00 4.30 -12.29
N MET A 40 14.10 5.56 -11.89
CA MET A 40 15.33 6.36 -12.04
C MET A 40 16.49 5.81 -11.20
N ASP A 41 16.24 5.37 -9.96
CA ASP A 41 17.25 4.73 -9.10
C ASP A 41 17.86 3.49 -9.79
N ALA A 42 17.00 2.62 -10.35
CA ALA A 42 17.45 1.46 -11.12
C ALA A 42 18.27 1.83 -12.36
N VAL A 43 17.90 2.91 -13.06
CA VAL A 43 18.64 3.43 -14.24
C VAL A 43 20.02 3.95 -13.84
N PHE A 44 20.12 4.76 -12.78
CA PHE A 44 21.40 5.32 -12.35
C PHE A 44 22.35 4.24 -11.86
N VAL A 45 21.88 3.30 -11.04
CA VAL A 45 22.71 2.18 -10.58
C VAL A 45 23.20 1.34 -11.77
N GLY A 46 22.32 1.03 -12.73
CA GLY A 46 22.67 0.23 -13.90
C GLY A 46 23.66 0.93 -14.85
N GLN A 47 23.47 2.21 -15.12
CA GLN A 47 24.30 2.96 -16.09
C GLN A 47 25.60 3.49 -15.48
N MET A 48 25.56 4.00 -14.25
CA MET A 48 26.70 4.70 -13.65
C MET A 48 27.65 3.75 -12.91
N VAL A 49 27.16 2.61 -12.41
CA VAL A 49 27.95 1.67 -11.59
C VAL A 49 28.40 0.47 -12.41
N ASN A 50 27.59 -0.59 -12.51
CA ASN A 50 27.78 -1.75 -13.39
C ASN A 50 26.58 -2.71 -13.27
N ALA A 51 26.54 -3.76 -14.10
CA ALA A 51 25.47 -4.76 -14.07
C ALA A 51 25.42 -5.58 -12.75
N THR A 52 26.56 -5.83 -12.12
CA THR A 52 26.66 -6.54 -10.83
C THR A 52 25.99 -5.76 -9.71
N ALA A 53 26.23 -4.45 -9.63
CA ALA A 53 25.63 -3.50 -8.71
C ALA A 53 24.11 -3.42 -8.87
N MET A 54 23.62 -3.33 -10.12
CA MET A 54 22.18 -3.39 -10.40
C MET A 54 21.56 -4.71 -9.88
N THR A 55 22.26 -5.82 -10.06
CA THR A 55 21.81 -7.13 -9.56
C THR A 55 21.82 -7.18 -8.03
N ALA A 56 22.84 -6.63 -7.38
CA ALA A 56 22.92 -6.54 -5.93
C ALA A 56 21.77 -5.72 -5.32
N VAL A 57 21.41 -4.57 -5.93
CA VAL A 57 20.26 -3.77 -5.51
C VAL A 57 18.96 -4.53 -5.70
N LYS A 58 18.77 -5.22 -6.84
CA LYS A 58 17.57 -6.04 -7.11
C LYS A 58 17.40 -7.17 -6.11
N VAL A 59 18.48 -7.88 -5.74
CA VAL A 59 18.42 -8.96 -4.74
C VAL A 59 18.18 -8.41 -3.33
N SER A 60 18.57 -7.16 -3.07
CA SER A 60 18.31 -6.48 -1.79
C SER A 60 16.88 -5.95 -1.65
N TYR A 61 16.23 -5.59 -2.77
CA TYR A 61 14.91 -4.96 -2.81
C TYR A 61 13.82 -5.68 -1.99
N PRO A 62 13.65 -7.02 -2.07
CA PRO A 62 12.70 -7.75 -1.22
C PRO A 62 12.85 -7.46 0.27
N PHE A 63 14.08 -7.34 0.76
CA PHE A 63 14.36 -7.09 2.18
C PHE A 63 14.08 -5.65 2.60
N THR A 64 14.15 -4.69 1.67
CA THR A 64 13.70 -3.31 1.92
C THR A 64 12.20 -3.26 2.22
N LEU A 65 11.42 -4.25 1.77
CA LEU A 65 9.99 -4.36 2.09
C LEU A 65 9.75 -4.62 3.59
N LEU A 66 10.74 -5.02 4.38
CA LEU A 66 10.62 -5.09 5.83
C LEU A 66 10.39 -3.70 6.44
N ASN A 67 11.13 -2.68 5.97
CA ASN A 67 10.90 -1.28 6.34
C ASN A 67 9.51 -0.82 5.88
N SER A 68 9.16 -1.09 4.62
CA SER A 68 7.83 -0.79 4.10
C SER A 68 6.70 -1.47 4.90
N GLY A 69 6.94 -2.70 5.37
CA GLY A 69 6.02 -3.48 6.20
C GLY A 69 5.77 -2.80 7.54
N VAL A 70 6.83 -2.41 8.27
CA VAL A 70 6.70 -1.65 9.53
C VAL A 70 6.04 -0.30 9.31
N SER A 71 6.46 0.42 8.26
CA SER A 71 5.90 1.71 7.89
C SER A 71 4.39 1.63 7.64
N THR A 72 3.97 0.59 6.93
CA THR A 72 2.59 0.36 6.53
C THR A 72 1.75 -0.16 7.71
N LEU A 73 2.33 -1.03 8.55
CA LEU A 73 1.72 -1.51 9.79
C LEU A 73 1.24 -0.35 10.66
N ILE A 74 2.15 0.55 11.03
CA ILE A 74 1.80 1.68 11.89
C ILE A 74 1.10 2.78 11.09
N GLY A 75 1.57 3.08 9.88
CA GLY A 75 1.04 4.16 9.05
C GLY A 75 -0.42 3.97 8.66
N VAL A 76 -0.78 2.84 8.02
CA VAL A 76 -2.16 2.58 7.59
C VAL A 76 -3.07 2.38 8.80
N GLY A 77 -2.59 1.69 9.84
CA GLY A 77 -3.33 1.52 11.09
C GLY A 77 -3.68 2.85 11.76
N SER A 78 -2.69 3.74 11.92
CA SER A 78 -2.89 5.08 12.48
C SER A 78 -3.73 5.98 11.58
N SER A 79 -3.55 5.90 10.26
CA SER A 79 -4.33 6.65 9.26
C SER A 79 -5.81 6.28 9.32
N SER A 80 -6.12 4.98 9.41
CA SER A 80 -7.48 4.47 9.56
C SER A 80 -8.12 4.96 10.85
N LEU A 81 -7.46 4.71 12.00
CA LEU A 81 -7.96 5.14 13.30
C LEU A 81 -8.19 6.66 13.36
N LEU A 82 -7.27 7.44 12.80
CA LEU A 82 -7.39 8.89 12.70
C LEU A 82 -8.62 9.29 11.88
N SER A 83 -8.80 8.75 10.67
CA SER A 83 -9.94 9.14 9.82
C SER A 83 -11.29 8.89 10.51
N ILE A 84 -11.43 7.77 11.23
CA ILE A 84 -12.61 7.46 12.04
C ILE A 84 -12.76 8.47 13.19
N ALA A 85 -11.66 8.78 13.89
CA ALA A 85 -11.67 9.75 14.99
C ALA A 85 -12.05 11.17 14.53
N ILE A 86 -11.60 11.60 13.34
CA ILE A 86 -11.99 12.86 12.71
C ILE A 86 -13.49 12.88 12.42
N GLY A 87 -14.03 11.79 11.89
CA GLY A 87 -15.47 11.62 11.69
C GLY A 87 -16.25 11.80 12.99
N LYS A 88 -15.83 11.09 14.04
CA LYS A 88 -16.40 11.10 15.40
C LYS A 88 -16.16 12.40 16.18
N LYS A 89 -15.27 13.27 15.71
CA LYS A 89 -14.74 14.42 16.49
C LYS A 89 -14.08 14.01 17.83
N ASP A 90 -13.46 12.83 17.87
CA ASP A 90 -12.75 12.32 19.06
C ASP A 90 -11.37 12.99 19.19
N LYS A 91 -11.32 14.12 19.90
CA LYS A 91 -10.09 14.89 20.11
C LYS A 91 -8.99 14.09 20.82
N LYS A 92 -9.36 13.25 21.79
CA LYS A 92 -8.37 12.47 22.56
C LYS A 92 -7.59 11.54 21.64
N THR A 93 -8.26 10.90 20.69
CA THR A 93 -7.61 10.05 19.69
C THR A 93 -6.81 10.88 18.69
N ILE A 94 -7.35 11.99 18.20
CA ILE A 94 -6.68 12.89 17.24
C ILE A 94 -5.37 13.45 17.82
N ASP A 95 -5.37 13.90 19.08
CA ASP A 95 -4.20 14.52 19.73
C ASP A 95 -3.13 13.49 20.14
N GLY A 96 -3.55 12.25 20.43
CA GLY A 96 -2.64 11.18 20.85
C GLY A 96 -2.03 10.36 19.72
N ILE A 97 -2.60 10.39 18.51
CA ILE A 97 -2.25 9.45 17.44
C ILE A 97 -0.79 9.55 17.01
N MET A 98 -0.25 10.77 16.93
CA MET A 98 1.10 11.03 16.43
C MET A 98 2.16 10.63 17.47
N GLY A 99 1.90 10.90 18.76
CA GLY A 99 2.77 10.46 19.85
C GLY A 99 2.84 8.92 19.95
N ASN A 100 1.70 8.24 19.75
CA ASN A 100 1.65 6.78 19.69
C ASN A 100 2.36 6.22 18.45
N LEU A 101 2.20 6.85 17.28
CA LEU A 101 2.91 6.48 16.05
C LEU A 101 4.42 6.58 16.25
N MET A 102 4.92 7.69 16.79
CA MET A 102 6.34 7.91 17.02
C MET A 102 6.95 6.87 17.97
N ALA A 103 6.23 6.53 19.06
CA ALA A 103 6.68 5.50 19.99
C ALA A 103 6.78 4.12 19.32
N LEU A 104 5.73 3.70 18.59
CA LEU A 104 5.71 2.39 17.92
C LEU A 104 6.73 2.31 16.78
N ILE A 105 6.87 3.36 15.98
CA ILE A 105 7.88 3.42 14.92
C ILE A 105 9.29 3.42 15.50
N GLY A 106 9.54 4.16 16.57
CA GLY A 106 10.84 4.12 17.25
C GLY A 106 11.23 2.70 17.67
N ILE A 107 10.32 1.99 18.33
CA ILE A 107 10.56 0.61 18.80
C ILE A 107 10.76 -0.34 17.60
N LEU A 108 9.83 -0.35 16.64
CA LEU A 108 9.89 -1.29 15.52
C LEU A 108 11.04 -1.01 14.56
N SER A 109 11.41 0.26 14.33
CA SER A 109 12.57 0.61 13.51
C SER A 109 13.88 0.19 14.14
N VAL A 110 14.02 0.29 15.47
CA VAL A 110 15.20 -0.22 16.17
C VAL A 110 15.28 -1.75 16.03
N ILE A 111 14.15 -2.45 16.17
CA ILE A 111 14.09 -3.91 15.95
C ILE A 111 14.52 -4.27 14.53
N VAL A 112 13.97 -3.60 13.51
CA VAL A 112 14.33 -3.86 12.11
C VAL A 112 15.79 -3.51 11.83
N MET A 113 16.31 -2.42 12.41
CA MET A 113 17.72 -2.07 12.28
C MET A 113 18.63 -3.15 12.89
N VAL A 114 18.37 -3.58 14.13
CA VAL A 114 19.20 -4.60 14.82
C VAL A 114 19.15 -5.93 14.09
N VAL A 115 17.94 -6.40 13.76
CA VAL A 115 17.75 -7.67 13.02
C VAL A 115 18.36 -7.56 11.62
N GLY A 116 18.13 -6.45 10.93
CA GLY A 116 18.69 -6.18 9.62
C GLY A 116 20.21 -6.24 9.64
N LEU A 117 20.87 -5.51 10.53
CA LEU A 117 22.34 -5.50 10.60
C LEU A 117 22.94 -6.86 10.95
N ALA A 118 22.31 -7.60 11.89
CA ALA A 118 22.78 -8.90 12.34
C ALA A 118 22.59 -10.02 11.29
N PHE A 119 21.47 -10.00 10.57
CA PHE A 119 21.06 -11.10 9.68
C PHE A 119 21.15 -10.79 8.18
N THR A 120 21.58 -9.58 7.78
CA THR A 120 21.69 -9.19 6.35
C THR A 120 22.42 -10.24 5.49
N PRO A 121 23.62 -10.75 5.85
CA PRO A 121 24.30 -11.76 5.03
C PRO A 121 23.49 -13.04 4.86
N GLN A 122 22.86 -13.52 5.93
CA GLN A 122 22.04 -14.73 5.94
C GLN A 122 20.79 -14.52 5.08
N LEU A 123 20.09 -13.39 5.25
CA LEU A 123 18.92 -13.01 4.46
C LEU A 123 19.26 -12.98 2.96
N LEU A 124 20.33 -12.30 2.57
CA LEU A 124 20.74 -12.20 1.17
C LEU A 124 21.20 -13.54 0.59
N SER A 125 21.84 -14.39 1.39
CA SER A 125 22.23 -15.74 0.96
C SER A 125 21.02 -16.62 0.67
N LEU A 126 19.90 -16.45 1.39
CA LEU A 126 18.64 -17.16 1.12
C LEU A 126 18.01 -16.76 -0.22
N SER A 127 18.28 -15.54 -0.70
CA SER A 127 17.87 -15.08 -2.03
C SER A 127 18.80 -15.56 -3.15
N GLY A 128 19.81 -16.36 -2.85
CA GLY A 128 20.73 -16.92 -3.83
C GLY A 128 21.90 -16.02 -4.22
N ALA A 129 22.10 -14.88 -3.55
CA ALA A 129 23.27 -14.03 -3.79
C ALA A 129 24.56 -14.75 -3.37
N LYS A 130 25.60 -14.69 -4.23
CA LYS A 130 26.92 -15.28 -4.01
C LYS A 130 28.03 -14.33 -4.48
N GLY A 131 29.25 -14.53 -3.97
CA GLY A 131 30.44 -13.79 -4.38
C GLY A 131 30.29 -12.27 -4.24
N ASP A 132 30.73 -11.53 -5.24
CA ASP A 132 30.73 -10.06 -5.22
C ASP A 132 29.33 -9.46 -5.14
N ILE A 133 28.31 -10.12 -5.71
CA ILE A 133 26.91 -9.69 -5.62
C ILE A 133 26.46 -9.69 -4.15
N LEU A 134 26.83 -10.72 -3.37
CA LEU A 134 26.51 -10.80 -1.96
C LEU A 134 27.19 -9.68 -1.17
N ASN A 135 28.47 -9.42 -1.43
CA ASN A 135 29.23 -8.38 -0.73
C ASN A 135 28.64 -6.98 -0.97
N GLU A 136 28.31 -6.65 -2.23
CA GLU A 136 27.69 -5.38 -2.59
C GLU A 136 26.27 -5.25 -2.03
N ALA A 137 25.48 -6.32 -2.08
CA ALA A 137 24.13 -6.34 -1.51
C ALA A 137 24.16 -6.17 0.03
N VAL A 138 25.13 -6.78 0.72
CA VAL A 138 25.31 -6.63 2.17
C VAL A 138 25.63 -5.19 2.53
N ARG A 139 26.52 -4.53 1.78
CA ARG A 139 26.88 -3.11 1.98
C ARG A 139 25.65 -2.22 1.81
N TYR A 140 24.94 -2.37 0.69
CA TYR A 140 23.71 -1.64 0.41
C TYR A 140 22.67 -1.80 1.53
N LEU A 141 22.33 -3.04 1.84
CA LEU A 141 21.20 -3.34 2.71
C LEU A 141 21.46 -2.96 4.17
N ARG A 142 22.71 -3.10 4.65
CA ARG A 142 23.09 -2.62 5.99
C ARG A 142 22.93 -1.11 6.13
N ILE A 143 23.35 -0.36 5.11
CA ILE A 143 23.17 1.11 5.09
C ILE A 143 21.67 1.41 5.18
N VAL A 144 20.85 0.83 4.30
CA VAL A 144 19.39 1.01 4.30
C VAL A 144 18.76 0.71 5.67
N PHE A 145 19.20 -0.35 6.36
CA PHE A 145 18.71 -0.67 7.70
C PHE A 145 19.15 0.31 8.80
N CYS A 146 20.33 0.91 8.70
CA CYS A 146 20.70 2.03 9.58
C CYS A 146 19.73 3.22 9.41
N GLY A 147 19.20 3.43 8.20
CA GLY A 147 18.23 4.47 7.89
C GLY A 147 16.77 4.14 8.26
N SER A 148 16.50 2.93 8.79
CA SER A 148 15.13 2.44 9.02
C SER A 148 14.26 3.39 9.84
N LEU A 149 14.81 4.08 10.83
CA LEU A 149 14.05 5.04 11.64
C LEU A 149 13.46 6.17 10.80
N PHE A 150 14.27 6.76 9.92
CA PHE A 150 13.86 7.90 9.09
C PHE A 150 12.89 7.46 7.99
N VAL A 151 13.20 6.35 7.33
CA VAL A 151 12.33 5.76 6.31
C VAL A 151 10.96 5.46 6.89
N ASN A 152 10.91 4.75 8.03
CA ASN A 152 9.66 4.31 8.60
C ASN A 152 8.85 5.49 9.15
N PHE A 153 9.49 6.46 9.79
CA PHE A 153 8.81 7.66 10.24
C PHE A 153 8.26 8.49 9.07
N ALA A 154 9.08 8.78 8.05
CA ALA A 154 8.67 9.58 6.89
C ALA A 154 7.46 8.95 6.20
N GLN A 155 7.48 7.64 5.99
CA GLN A 155 6.38 6.90 5.37
C GLN A 155 5.12 6.88 6.25
N SER A 156 5.23 6.45 7.51
CA SER A 156 4.07 6.33 8.40
C SER A 156 3.41 7.68 8.71
N ALA A 157 4.21 8.71 8.97
CA ALA A 157 3.70 10.06 9.23
C ALA A 157 3.03 10.64 7.98
N ASN A 158 3.54 10.34 6.79
CA ASN A 158 2.86 10.68 5.55
C ASN A 158 1.49 10.00 5.44
N MET A 159 1.39 8.72 5.79
CA MET A 159 0.10 8.01 5.79
C MET A 159 -0.92 8.68 6.73
N VAL A 160 -0.49 9.15 7.89
CA VAL A 160 -1.35 9.92 8.82
C VAL A 160 -1.87 11.21 8.18
N MET A 161 -1.05 11.95 7.43
CA MET A 161 -1.52 13.12 6.67
C MET A 161 -2.59 12.73 5.64
N ARG A 162 -2.50 11.54 5.06
CA ARG A 162 -3.51 11.00 4.13
C ARG A 162 -4.80 10.66 4.85
N GLY A 163 -4.73 10.04 6.02
CA GLY A 163 -5.89 9.76 6.88
C GLY A 163 -6.63 11.01 7.34
N GLU A 164 -5.94 12.16 7.44
CA GLU A 164 -6.56 13.46 7.68
C GLU A 164 -7.33 14.01 6.47
N GLY A 165 -7.13 13.46 5.27
CA GLY A 165 -7.67 13.98 4.00
C GLY A 165 -6.77 15.01 3.31
N LYS A 166 -5.56 15.29 3.83
CA LYS A 166 -4.62 16.26 3.25
C LYS A 166 -3.74 15.65 2.15
N LEU A 167 -4.34 14.95 1.18
CA LEU A 167 -3.60 14.22 0.14
C LEU A 167 -2.65 15.12 -0.65
N LYS A 168 -3.07 16.34 -1.04
CA LYS A 168 -2.20 17.24 -1.80
C LYS A 168 -0.88 17.51 -1.07
N LYS A 169 -0.92 17.82 0.23
CA LYS A 169 0.29 18.06 1.04
C LYS A 169 1.11 16.79 1.22
N ALA A 170 0.46 15.67 1.52
CA ALA A 170 1.13 14.38 1.68
C ALA A 170 1.90 13.99 0.42
N MET A 171 1.27 14.13 -0.75
CA MET A 171 1.89 13.82 -2.04
C MET A 171 2.99 14.81 -2.42
N THR A 172 2.86 16.09 -2.07
CA THR A 172 3.96 17.07 -2.23
C THR A 172 5.18 16.67 -1.40
N PHE A 173 5.02 16.25 -0.15
CA PHE A 173 6.16 15.85 0.69
C PHE A 173 6.86 14.60 0.16
N MET A 174 6.09 13.63 -0.34
CA MET A 174 6.65 12.46 -1.00
C MET A 174 7.36 12.82 -2.31
N ALA A 175 6.79 13.72 -3.11
CA ALA A 175 7.41 14.19 -4.34
C ALA A 175 8.73 14.92 -4.07
N ILE A 176 8.81 15.74 -3.01
CA ILE A 176 10.06 16.39 -2.60
C ILE A 176 11.13 15.34 -2.27
N GLY A 177 10.78 14.32 -1.47
CA GLY A 177 11.71 13.23 -1.13
C GLY A 177 12.18 12.44 -2.37
N ALA A 178 11.25 12.10 -3.26
CA ALA A 178 11.53 11.40 -4.51
C ALA A 178 12.42 12.21 -5.46
N ILE A 179 12.09 13.49 -5.70
CA ILE A 179 12.89 14.38 -6.55
C ILE A 179 14.28 14.60 -5.95
N LEU A 180 14.36 14.82 -4.63
CA LEU A 180 15.64 14.97 -3.95
C LEU A 180 16.49 13.71 -4.11
N ASN A 181 15.90 12.54 -3.99
CA ASN A 181 16.62 11.30 -4.23
C ASN A 181 17.14 11.20 -5.68
N ILE A 182 16.28 11.44 -6.69
CA ILE A 182 16.68 11.39 -8.11
C ILE A 182 17.88 12.32 -8.39
N ILE A 183 17.96 13.46 -7.69
CA ILE A 183 19.08 14.40 -7.79
C ILE A 183 20.31 13.87 -7.03
N LEU A 184 20.12 13.35 -5.81
CA LEU A 184 21.21 12.88 -4.96
C LEU A 184 21.87 11.59 -5.45
N ASP A 185 21.14 10.69 -6.10
CA ASP A 185 21.67 9.41 -6.59
C ASP A 185 22.91 9.61 -7.48
N PRO A 186 22.86 10.32 -8.63
CA PRO A 186 24.02 10.49 -9.48
C PRO A 186 25.15 11.27 -8.79
N ILE A 187 24.81 12.23 -7.91
CA ILE A 187 25.79 13.01 -7.15
C ILE A 187 26.57 12.10 -6.19
N MET A 188 25.86 11.30 -5.39
CA MET A 188 26.48 10.42 -4.39
C MET A 188 27.23 9.26 -5.04
N ILE A 189 26.70 8.69 -6.12
CA ILE A 189 27.41 7.66 -6.91
C ILE A 189 28.73 8.23 -7.44
N THR A 190 28.73 9.47 -7.93
CA THR A 190 29.95 10.11 -8.46
C THR A 190 30.95 10.45 -7.36
N ILE A 191 30.51 10.97 -6.21
CA ILE A 191 31.37 11.32 -5.06
C ILE A 191 32.05 10.08 -4.47
N VAL A 192 31.30 9.00 -4.28
CA VAL A 192 31.79 7.76 -3.66
C VAL A 192 32.61 6.92 -4.65
N GLY A 193 32.53 7.25 -5.94
CA GLY A 193 33.25 6.58 -7.02
C GLY A 193 32.54 5.32 -7.51
N LYS A 194 32.81 4.96 -8.76
CA LYS A 194 32.15 3.86 -9.48
C LYS A 194 32.32 2.50 -8.81
N GLU A 195 33.44 2.26 -8.13
CA GLU A 195 33.70 1.00 -7.42
C GLU A 195 32.81 0.79 -6.20
N ASN A 196 32.36 1.87 -5.56
CA ASN A 196 31.48 1.84 -4.39
C ASN A 196 30.11 2.50 -4.71
N GLY A 197 29.72 2.59 -5.98
CA GLY A 197 28.53 3.34 -6.39
C GLY A 197 27.23 2.87 -5.74
N VAL A 198 27.13 1.58 -5.41
CA VAL A 198 25.99 1.00 -4.66
C VAL A 198 25.84 1.65 -3.27
N THR A 199 26.97 1.91 -2.61
CA THR A 199 27.01 2.62 -1.33
C THR A 199 26.52 4.07 -1.49
N GLY A 200 26.93 4.73 -2.57
CA GLY A 200 26.45 6.07 -2.93
C GLY A 200 24.92 6.13 -3.10
N ALA A 201 24.33 5.20 -3.83
CA ALA A 201 22.88 5.09 -4.01
C ALA A 201 22.14 4.84 -2.68
N ALA A 202 22.69 3.98 -1.81
CA ALA A 202 22.12 3.75 -0.49
C ALA A 202 22.13 5.02 0.38
N PHE A 203 23.22 5.78 0.37
CA PHE A 203 23.30 7.07 1.09
C PHE A 203 22.34 8.11 0.54
N ALA A 204 22.23 8.23 -0.79
CA ALA A 204 21.27 9.13 -1.43
C ALA A 204 19.83 8.83 -1.01
N THR A 205 19.49 7.54 -0.90
CA THR A 205 18.18 7.08 -0.40
C THR A 205 17.95 7.47 1.05
N ILE A 206 18.93 7.29 1.94
CA ILE A 206 18.73 7.62 3.37
C ILE A 206 18.69 9.11 3.61
N ILE A 207 19.54 9.88 2.92
CA ILE A 207 19.58 11.34 3.05
C ILE A 207 18.27 11.95 2.56
N SER A 208 17.73 11.48 1.43
CA SER A 208 16.43 11.95 0.95
C SER A 208 15.30 11.64 1.93
N GLN A 209 15.29 10.44 2.52
CA GLN A 209 14.30 10.03 3.52
C GLN A 209 14.47 10.76 4.85
N PHE A 210 15.70 11.08 5.25
CA PHE A 210 16.01 11.93 6.40
C PHE A 210 15.47 13.35 6.19
N VAL A 211 15.71 13.94 5.03
CA VAL A 211 15.18 15.28 4.71
C VAL A 211 13.64 15.25 4.69
N GLN A 212 13.03 14.22 4.09
CA GLN A 212 11.57 14.04 4.11
C GLN A 212 11.03 13.87 5.54
N ALA A 213 11.71 13.10 6.39
CA ALA A 213 11.38 12.93 7.80
C ALA A 213 11.44 14.28 8.54
N CYS A 214 12.49 15.07 8.33
CA CYS A 214 12.64 16.41 8.92
C CYS A 214 11.54 17.37 8.47
N ILE A 215 11.22 17.42 7.17
CA ILE A 215 10.12 18.24 6.64
C ILE A 215 8.78 17.83 7.27
N THR A 216 8.54 16.51 7.36
CA THR A 216 7.30 15.97 7.93
C THR A 216 7.20 16.26 9.43
N LEU A 217 8.30 16.10 10.16
CA LEU A 217 8.39 16.43 11.59
C LEU A 217 8.13 17.92 11.82
N TYR A 218 8.80 18.80 11.06
CA TYR A 218 8.59 20.24 11.14
C TYR A 218 7.13 20.62 10.86
N TYR A 219 6.48 19.95 9.89
CA TYR A 219 5.06 20.16 9.61
C TYR A 219 4.18 19.85 10.83
N PHE A 220 4.36 18.68 11.47
CA PHE A 220 3.57 18.28 12.62
C PHE A 220 3.87 19.08 13.90
N LEU A 221 5.07 19.65 14.04
CA LEU A 221 5.42 20.54 15.15
C LEU A 221 4.82 21.93 14.98
N ASN A 222 4.90 22.51 13.78
CA ASN A 222 4.72 23.97 13.60
C ASN A 222 3.53 24.37 12.69
N LYS A 223 3.10 23.50 11.77
CA LYS A 223 2.16 23.87 10.69
C LYS A 223 0.86 23.06 10.69
N SER A 224 0.82 21.93 11.39
CA SER A 224 -0.37 21.10 11.49
C SER A 224 -1.35 21.72 12.49
N GLU A 225 -2.52 22.13 11.99
CA GLU A 225 -3.58 22.73 12.80
C GLU A 225 -4.35 21.70 13.64
N GLN A 226 -4.47 20.47 13.14
CA GLN A 226 -5.38 19.45 13.66
C GLN A 226 -4.66 18.32 14.41
N ILE A 227 -3.44 17.97 13.99
CA ILE A 227 -2.65 16.89 14.58
C ILE A 227 -1.36 17.50 15.08
N LYS A 228 -1.17 17.54 16.39
CA LYS A 228 0.10 17.96 17.00
C LYS A 228 0.83 16.73 17.55
N ILE A 229 2.15 16.87 17.71
CA ILE A 229 2.92 15.87 18.45
C ILE A 229 2.61 16.04 19.93
N GLY A 230 1.69 15.21 20.43
CA GLY A 230 1.41 15.09 21.86
C GLY A 230 2.51 14.33 22.60
N LYS A 231 2.21 13.91 23.84
CA LYS A 231 3.13 13.09 24.64
C LYS A 231 3.48 11.80 23.88
N ILE A 232 4.76 11.63 23.57
CA ILE A 232 5.27 10.40 22.96
C ILE A 232 5.14 9.27 23.99
N GLY A 233 4.40 8.23 23.64
CA GLY A 233 4.12 7.13 24.54
C GLY A 233 3.19 6.10 23.92
N VAL A 234 3.32 4.85 24.37
CA VAL A 234 2.48 3.75 23.92
C VAL A 234 1.14 3.83 24.65
N ASN A 235 0.07 4.17 23.92
CA ASN A 235 -1.28 4.14 24.46
C ASN A 235 -1.96 2.84 24.04
N SER A 236 -2.11 1.92 25.01
CA SER A 236 -2.74 0.60 24.79
C SER A 236 -4.13 0.68 24.14
N SER A 237 -4.90 1.75 24.39
CA SER A 237 -6.22 1.93 23.77
C SER A 237 -6.16 2.19 22.26
N MET A 238 -5.05 2.76 21.77
CA MET A 238 -4.83 3.06 20.35
C MET A 238 -4.05 1.94 19.65
N VAL A 239 -3.16 1.25 20.36
CA VAL A 239 -2.33 0.16 19.82
C VAL A 239 -3.19 -0.95 19.22
N LYS A 240 -4.21 -1.44 19.92
CA LYS A 240 -5.04 -2.54 19.44
C LYS A 240 -5.76 -2.21 18.12
N PRO A 241 -6.49 -1.09 17.98
CA PRO A 241 -7.08 -0.69 16.70
C PRO A 241 -6.04 -0.48 15.59
N VAL A 242 -4.90 0.17 15.90
CA VAL A 242 -3.82 0.42 14.92
C VAL A 242 -3.27 -0.90 14.39
N LEU A 243 -2.90 -1.83 15.27
CA LEU A 243 -2.37 -3.12 14.86
C LEU A 243 -3.40 -3.98 14.13
N SER A 244 -4.67 -3.98 14.56
CA SER A 244 -5.75 -4.72 13.90
C SER A 244 -5.84 -4.39 12.40
N VAL A 245 -5.81 -3.10 12.06
CA VAL A 245 -5.83 -2.64 10.66
C VAL A 245 -4.46 -2.78 10.02
N GLY A 246 -3.41 -2.37 10.72
CA GLY A 246 -2.04 -2.33 10.23
C GLY A 246 -1.50 -3.68 9.78
N VAL A 247 -1.80 -4.75 10.52
CA VAL A 247 -1.34 -6.10 10.19
C VAL A 247 -1.82 -6.51 8.80
N SER A 248 -3.08 -6.21 8.44
CA SER A 248 -3.60 -6.51 7.11
C SER A 248 -2.81 -5.81 5.99
N ALA A 249 -2.38 -4.57 6.23
CA ALA A 249 -1.66 -3.77 5.25
C ALA A 249 -0.17 -4.16 5.17
N MET A 250 0.46 -4.52 6.30
CA MET A 250 1.80 -5.12 6.34
C MET A 250 1.83 -6.46 5.58
N MET A 251 0.81 -7.30 5.74
CA MET A 251 0.70 -8.57 5.05
C MET A 251 0.66 -8.39 3.54
N MET A 252 0.00 -7.35 3.02
CA MET A 252 0.02 -7.06 1.58
C MET A 252 1.43 -6.89 1.04
N GLN A 253 2.33 -6.26 1.81
CA GLN A 253 3.73 -6.04 1.41
C GLN A 253 4.56 -7.32 1.52
N VAL A 254 4.53 -7.97 2.70
CA VAL A 254 5.38 -9.13 2.99
C VAL A 254 4.96 -10.35 2.17
N LEU A 255 3.66 -10.61 2.05
CA LEU A 255 3.18 -11.77 1.32
C LEU A 255 3.25 -11.58 -0.20
N GLN A 256 3.25 -10.34 -0.71
CA GLN A 256 3.52 -10.09 -2.13
C GLN A 256 4.94 -10.54 -2.51
N MET A 257 5.92 -10.30 -1.63
CA MET A 257 7.29 -10.79 -1.81
C MET A 257 7.31 -12.33 -1.90
N VAL A 258 6.69 -12.99 -0.93
CA VAL A 258 6.61 -14.47 -0.88
C VAL A 258 5.92 -15.01 -2.14
N GLN A 259 4.81 -14.39 -2.55
CA GLN A 259 4.05 -14.74 -3.73
C GLN A 259 4.92 -14.69 -4.99
N GLN A 260 5.65 -13.58 -5.20
CA GLN A 260 6.53 -13.41 -6.35
C GLN A 260 7.69 -14.40 -6.35
N THR A 261 8.35 -14.63 -5.21
CA THR A 261 9.45 -15.60 -5.10
C THR A 261 9.00 -17.01 -5.49
N ILE A 262 7.87 -17.47 -4.96
CA ILE A 262 7.33 -18.79 -5.30
C ILE A 262 6.99 -18.86 -6.79
N MET A 263 6.42 -17.80 -7.36
CA MET A 263 6.05 -17.75 -8.77
C MET A 263 7.27 -17.83 -9.69
N TYR A 264 8.33 -17.06 -9.42
CA TYR A 264 9.59 -17.11 -10.18
C TYR A 264 10.27 -18.49 -10.11
N ASN A 265 10.37 -19.07 -8.91
CA ASN A 265 10.97 -20.39 -8.72
C ASN A 265 10.17 -21.48 -9.44
N THR A 266 8.84 -21.40 -9.38
CA THR A 266 7.97 -22.38 -10.04
C THR A 266 8.10 -22.26 -11.56
N VAL A 267 8.04 -21.06 -12.12
CA VAL A 267 8.22 -20.85 -13.57
C VAL A 267 9.59 -21.34 -14.05
N GLU A 268 10.65 -21.12 -13.27
CA GLU A 268 11.99 -21.65 -13.57
C GLU A 268 12.00 -23.17 -13.67
N SER A 269 11.45 -23.83 -12.64
CA SER A 269 11.49 -25.29 -12.54
C SER A 269 10.70 -26.02 -13.63
N PHE A 270 9.62 -25.42 -14.15
CA PHE A 270 8.78 -26.02 -15.18
C PHE A 270 9.11 -25.55 -16.60
N GLY A 271 9.63 -24.33 -16.77
CA GLY A 271 9.78 -23.67 -18.07
C GLY A 271 11.18 -23.16 -18.41
N GLY A 272 12.05 -22.97 -17.42
CA GLY A 272 13.38 -22.38 -17.63
C GLY A 272 13.36 -20.86 -17.88
N SER A 273 14.50 -20.34 -18.32
CA SER A 273 14.83 -18.91 -18.34
C SER A 273 13.96 -18.05 -19.26
N SER A 274 13.51 -18.58 -20.41
CA SER A 274 12.62 -17.86 -21.32
C SER A 274 11.29 -17.52 -20.65
N TRP A 275 10.70 -18.45 -19.90
CA TRP A 275 9.46 -18.20 -19.17
C TRP A 275 9.65 -17.27 -17.97
N GLN A 276 10.80 -17.30 -17.30
CA GLN A 276 11.12 -16.31 -16.28
C GLN A 276 11.19 -14.89 -16.85
N THR A 277 11.75 -14.74 -18.05
CA THR A 277 11.78 -13.46 -18.78
C THR A 277 10.36 -12.96 -19.07
N ILE A 278 9.48 -13.85 -19.57
CA ILE A 278 8.07 -13.55 -19.82
C ILE A 278 7.35 -13.14 -18.53
N LEU A 279 7.54 -13.90 -17.45
CA LEU A 279 6.93 -13.59 -16.15
C LEU A 279 7.41 -12.24 -15.63
N GLY A 280 8.72 -11.98 -15.66
CA GLY A 280 9.30 -10.73 -15.17
C GLY A 280 8.82 -9.50 -15.93
N ALA A 281 8.73 -9.59 -17.26
CA ALA A 281 8.14 -8.54 -18.08
C ALA A 281 6.65 -8.32 -17.74
N SER A 282 5.89 -9.41 -17.59
CA SER A 282 4.45 -9.37 -17.28
C SER A 282 4.17 -8.75 -15.91
N LEU A 283 4.93 -9.12 -14.88
CA LEU A 283 4.81 -8.55 -13.54
C LEU A 283 5.26 -7.09 -13.48
N SER A 284 6.28 -6.71 -14.24
CA SER A 284 6.71 -5.32 -14.34
C SER A 284 5.60 -4.45 -14.94
N LEU A 285 4.96 -4.92 -16.01
CA LEU A 285 3.80 -4.26 -16.60
C LEU A 285 2.62 -4.19 -15.62
N GLN A 286 2.35 -5.28 -14.88
CA GLN A 286 1.31 -5.29 -13.84
C GLN A 286 1.60 -4.32 -12.70
N ALA A 287 2.85 -4.23 -12.24
CA ALA A 287 3.26 -3.28 -11.22
C ALA A 287 3.05 -1.83 -11.68
N PHE A 288 3.40 -1.53 -12.94
CA PHE A 288 3.17 -0.20 -13.52
C PHE A 288 1.68 0.13 -13.63
N ALA A 289 0.86 -0.80 -14.14
CA ALA A 289 -0.58 -0.63 -14.24
C ALA A 289 -1.27 -0.48 -12.87
N PHE A 290 -0.65 -1.01 -11.80
CA PHE A 290 -1.21 -0.97 -10.44
C PHE A 290 -1.01 0.38 -9.75
N ILE A 291 -0.01 1.17 -10.15
CA ILE A 291 0.32 2.46 -9.52
C ILE A 291 -0.92 3.39 -9.42
N PRO A 292 -1.71 3.61 -10.50
CA PRO A 292 -2.89 4.48 -10.41
C PRO A 292 -4.02 3.88 -9.55
N LEU A 293 -4.20 2.56 -9.57
CA LEU A 293 -5.19 1.87 -8.71
C LEU A 293 -4.81 1.99 -7.23
N TRP A 294 -3.51 1.94 -6.94
CA TRP A 294 -3.03 2.17 -5.59
C TRP A 294 -3.18 3.65 -5.18
N GLY A 295 -2.94 4.58 -6.09
CA GLY A 295 -3.15 6.01 -5.89
C GLY A 295 -4.60 6.37 -5.52
N ILE A 296 -5.58 5.87 -6.28
CA ILE A 296 -6.99 6.14 -5.97
C ILE A 296 -7.41 5.56 -4.61
N SER A 297 -6.84 4.41 -4.20
CA SER A 297 -7.11 3.81 -2.88
C SER A 297 -6.68 4.71 -1.70
N GLN A 298 -5.64 5.54 -1.88
CA GLN A 298 -5.18 6.45 -0.82
C GLN A 298 -6.20 7.57 -0.54
N GLY A 299 -6.90 8.05 -1.57
CA GLY A 299 -7.98 9.02 -1.41
C GLY A 299 -9.26 8.39 -0.86
N PHE A 300 -9.47 7.11 -1.15
CA PHE A 300 -10.65 6.36 -0.70
C PHE A 300 -10.68 6.15 0.82
N GLN A 301 -9.54 5.82 1.42
CA GLN A 301 -9.42 5.53 2.85
C GLN A 301 -9.98 6.64 3.76
N PRO A 302 -9.55 7.93 3.66
CA PRO A 302 -10.09 8.99 4.51
C PRO A 302 -11.56 9.34 4.19
N ALA A 303 -12.00 9.17 2.93
CA ALA A 303 -13.40 9.42 2.55
C ALA A 303 -14.35 8.44 3.23
N ILE A 304 -14.03 7.14 3.22
CA ILE A 304 -14.82 6.10 3.90
C ILE A 304 -14.68 6.24 5.42
N GLY A 305 -13.46 6.31 5.94
CA GLY A 305 -13.22 6.29 7.39
C GLY A 305 -13.85 7.49 8.11
N THR A 306 -13.78 8.69 7.52
CA THR A 306 -14.39 9.90 8.10
C THR A 306 -15.92 9.84 8.07
N ASN A 307 -16.53 9.38 6.96
CA ASN A 307 -17.99 9.25 6.89
C ASN A 307 -18.51 8.12 7.79
N TYR A 308 -17.76 7.02 7.92
CA TYR A 308 -18.06 5.94 8.86
C TYR A 308 -18.01 6.44 10.31
N GLY A 309 -16.94 7.15 10.69
CA GLY A 309 -16.83 7.76 12.02
C GLY A 309 -17.92 8.80 12.31
N ALA A 310 -18.33 9.58 11.30
CA ALA A 310 -19.41 10.56 11.40
C ALA A 310 -20.82 9.95 11.31
N LYS A 311 -20.95 8.62 11.22
CA LYS A 311 -22.21 7.88 10.99
C LYS A 311 -22.99 8.34 9.75
N LYS A 312 -22.31 8.91 8.74
CA LYS A 312 -22.92 9.33 7.46
C LYS A 312 -22.87 8.17 6.46
N TYR A 313 -23.61 7.11 6.76
CA TYR A 313 -23.53 5.86 6.01
C TYR A 313 -24.01 5.97 4.55
N ASP A 314 -25.02 6.79 4.26
CA ASP A 314 -25.48 7.01 2.88
C ASP A 314 -24.40 7.63 2.00
N ARG A 315 -23.66 8.60 2.56
CA ARG A 315 -22.51 9.21 1.88
C ARG A 315 -21.37 8.23 1.71
N MET A 316 -21.11 7.40 2.72
CA MET A 316 -20.10 6.33 2.62
C MET A 316 -20.42 5.37 1.47
N VAL A 317 -21.69 4.97 1.30
CA VAL A 317 -22.15 4.15 0.15
C VAL A 317 -21.95 4.89 -1.17
N GLY A 318 -22.28 6.19 -1.21
CA GLY A 318 -22.06 7.02 -2.40
C GLY A 318 -20.59 7.14 -2.79
N PHE A 319 -19.69 7.37 -1.83
CA PHE A 319 -18.25 7.33 -2.06
C PHE A 319 -17.78 5.95 -2.55
N ASN A 320 -18.24 4.86 -1.93
CA ASN A 320 -17.90 3.51 -2.36
C ASN A 320 -18.25 3.26 -3.83
N LYS A 321 -19.44 3.67 -4.27
CA LYS A 321 -19.84 3.56 -5.68
C LYS A 321 -18.97 4.42 -6.60
N ALA A 322 -18.78 5.70 -6.27
CA ALA A 322 -18.01 6.62 -7.09
C ALA A 322 -16.56 6.15 -7.28
N PHE A 323 -15.89 5.76 -6.20
CA PHE A 323 -14.52 5.26 -6.23
C PHE A 323 -14.40 3.92 -6.97
N MET A 324 -15.36 2.99 -6.80
CA MET A 324 -15.35 1.72 -7.56
C MET A 324 -15.48 1.97 -9.06
N ILE A 325 -16.39 2.86 -9.49
CA ILE A 325 -16.54 3.21 -10.91
C ILE A 325 -15.23 3.83 -11.45
N ALA A 326 -14.66 4.79 -10.73
CA ALA A 326 -13.40 5.42 -11.12
C ALA A 326 -12.24 4.42 -11.19
N ALA A 327 -12.14 3.49 -10.23
CA ALA A 327 -11.11 2.45 -10.24
C ALA A 327 -11.29 1.48 -11.41
N THR A 328 -12.52 1.09 -11.76
CA THR A 328 -12.79 0.27 -12.94
C THR A 328 -12.42 0.97 -14.23
N ILE A 329 -12.72 2.28 -14.36
CA ILE A 329 -12.31 3.08 -15.53
C ILE A 329 -10.78 3.13 -15.63
N ILE A 330 -10.09 3.39 -14.52
CA ILE A 330 -8.62 3.40 -14.49
C ILE A 330 -8.05 2.01 -14.85
N ALA A 331 -8.63 0.92 -14.34
CA ALA A 331 -8.21 -0.43 -14.68
C ALA A 331 -8.42 -0.72 -16.17
N ALA A 332 -9.53 -0.25 -16.76
CA ALA A 332 -9.85 -0.44 -18.17
C ALA A 332 -8.81 0.20 -19.11
N VAL A 333 -8.21 1.34 -18.72
CA VAL A 333 -7.15 2.01 -19.49
C VAL A 333 -5.94 1.10 -19.72
N PHE A 334 -5.60 0.23 -18.77
CA PHE A 334 -4.49 -0.73 -18.92
C PHE A 334 -4.97 -2.09 -19.43
N TYR A 335 -6.15 -2.53 -19.02
CA TYR A 335 -6.73 -3.81 -19.42
C TYR A 335 -6.98 -3.91 -20.93
N ILE A 336 -7.59 -2.88 -21.54
CA ILE A 336 -7.99 -2.92 -22.96
C ILE A 336 -6.77 -3.06 -23.89
N PRO A 337 -5.71 -2.21 -23.80
CA PRO A 337 -4.53 -2.37 -24.65
C PRO A 337 -3.84 -3.73 -24.50
N ILE A 338 -3.76 -4.26 -23.27
CA ILE A 338 -3.12 -5.57 -23.01
C ILE A 338 -3.93 -6.71 -23.60
N MET A 339 -5.27 -6.64 -23.54
CA MET A 339 -6.12 -7.64 -24.16
C MET A 339 -6.08 -7.57 -25.68
N CYS A 340 -6.14 -6.37 -26.26
CA CYS A 340 -6.15 -6.20 -27.71
C CYS A 340 -4.78 -6.48 -28.34
N PHE A 341 -3.68 -6.04 -27.72
CA PHE A 341 -2.34 -6.06 -28.30
C PHE A 341 -1.26 -6.58 -27.33
N PRO A 342 -1.38 -7.80 -26.80
CA PRO A 342 -0.45 -8.33 -25.80
C PRO A 342 1.00 -8.38 -26.30
N ASP A 343 1.24 -8.74 -27.57
CA ASP A 343 2.58 -8.84 -28.15
C ASP A 343 3.29 -7.48 -28.13
N LYS A 344 2.58 -6.40 -28.50
CA LYS A 344 3.12 -5.03 -28.50
C LYS A 344 3.45 -4.54 -27.10
N MET A 345 2.65 -4.94 -26.11
CA MET A 345 2.89 -4.58 -24.72
C MET A 345 4.10 -5.33 -24.17
N LEU A 346 4.22 -6.62 -24.49
CA LEU A 346 5.33 -7.44 -24.03
C LEU A 346 6.65 -7.06 -24.73
N SER A 347 6.61 -6.68 -26.01
CA SER A 347 7.78 -6.21 -26.77
C SER A 347 8.34 -4.87 -26.27
N MET A 348 7.60 -4.11 -25.46
CA MET A 348 8.17 -2.93 -24.78
C MET A 348 9.22 -3.31 -23.73
N PHE A 349 9.13 -4.52 -23.18
CA PHE A 349 10.02 -5.02 -22.12
C PHE A 349 11.03 -6.06 -22.63
N ILE A 350 10.64 -6.86 -23.63
CA ILE A 350 11.51 -7.88 -24.24
C ILE A 350 11.93 -7.39 -25.62
N LYS A 351 13.20 -7.01 -25.75
CA LYS A 351 13.81 -6.60 -27.03
C LYS A 351 14.50 -7.80 -27.70
N ASP A 352 14.45 -7.84 -29.03
CA ASP A 352 15.23 -8.75 -29.88
C ASP A 352 14.97 -10.26 -29.68
N ALA A 353 13.83 -10.63 -29.10
CA ALA A 353 13.41 -12.03 -28.91
C ALA A 353 11.93 -12.21 -29.29
N SER A 354 11.62 -12.12 -30.59
CA SER A 354 10.25 -12.22 -31.13
C SER A 354 9.53 -13.49 -30.69
N ASP A 355 10.25 -14.61 -30.66
CA ASP A 355 9.65 -15.91 -30.36
C ASP A 355 9.22 -16.01 -28.90
N VAL A 356 10.00 -15.42 -27.98
CA VAL A 356 9.66 -15.33 -26.55
C VAL A 356 8.45 -14.42 -26.32
N VAL A 357 8.33 -13.35 -27.10
CA VAL A 357 7.18 -12.44 -27.05
C VAL A 357 5.90 -13.14 -27.50
N VAL A 358 5.92 -13.81 -28.66
CA VAL A 358 4.77 -14.54 -29.20
C VAL A 358 4.32 -15.65 -28.24
N MET A 359 5.29 -16.33 -27.63
CA MET A 359 5.04 -17.37 -26.62
C MET A 359 4.42 -16.81 -25.33
N GLY A 360 4.83 -15.61 -24.90
CA GLY A 360 4.36 -14.98 -23.67
C GLY A 360 3.03 -14.24 -23.79
N ALA A 361 2.64 -13.79 -24.99
CA ALA A 361 1.46 -12.97 -25.20
C ALA A 361 0.13 -13.61 -24.73
N PRO A 362 -0.15 -14.90 -24.97
CA PRO A 362 -1.34 -15.56 -24.42
C PRO A 362 -1.34 -15.59 -22.89
N MET A 363 -0.17 -15.81 -22.27
CA MET A 363 -0.03 -15.83 -20.81
C MET A 363 -0.23 -14.44 -20.20
N LEU A 364 0.22 -13.39 -20.89
CA LEU A 364 -0.03 -12.01 -20.48
C LEU A 364 -1.55 -11.69 -20.45
N ARG A 365 -2.31 -12.13 -21.46
CA ARG A 365 -3.77 -12.01 -21.46
C ARG A 365 -4.41 -12.72 -20.27
N ILE A 366 -3.98 -13.95 -19.98
CA ILE A 366 -4.51 -14.72 -18.85
C ILE A 366 -4.24 -13.98 -17.53
N LEU A 367 -3.01 -13.49 -17.33
CA LEU A 367 -2.61 -12.74 -16.14
C LEU A 367 -3.46 -11.48 -15.94
N PHE A 368 -3.83 -10.81 -17.03
CA PHE A 368 -4.65 -9.59 -17.00
C PHE A 368 -6.16 -9.83 -17.09
N ALA A 369 -6.63 -11.08 -17.24
CA ALA A 369 -8.06 -11.40 -17.41
C ALA A 369 -8.94 -10.87 -16.27
N THR A 370 -8.44 -10.91 -15.03
CA THR A 370 -9.13 -10.39 -13.84
C THR A 370 -8.75 -8.95 -13.51
N TYR A 371 -7.89 -8.31 -14.31
CA TYR A 371 -7.35 -7.00 -13.95
C TYR A 371 -8.43 -5.90 -13.89
N ILE A 372 -9.48 -6.02 -14.70
CA ILE A 372 -10.60 -5.08 -14.69
C ILE A 372 -11.35 -5.04 -13.35
N SER A 373 -11.40 -6.15 -12.61
CA SER A 373 -12.00 -6.21 -11.27
C SER A 373 -11.00 -5.90 -10.14
N TYR A 374 -9.71 -5.76 -10.47
CA TYR A 374 -8.65 -5.59 -9.48
C TYR A 374 -8.81 -4.30 -8.66
N GLY A 375 -9.25 -3.21 -9.30
CA GLY A 375 -9.57 -1.96 -8.63
C GLY A 375 -10.65 -2.13 -7.55
N VAL A 376 -11.70 -2.90 -7.84
CA VAL A 376 -12.78 -3.19 -6.88
C VAL A 376 -12.24 -3.98 -5.69
N MET A 377 -11.36 -4.95 -5.93
CA MET A 377 -10.78 -5.80 -4.90
C MET A 377 -9.90 -4.99 -3.92
N ILE A 378 -9.03 -4.11 -4.44
CA ILE A 378 -8.17 -3.24 -3.64
C ILE A 378 -9.01 -2.27 -2.80
N LEU A 379 -10.04 -1.67 -3.42
CA LEU A 379 -10.94 -0.76 -2.70
C LEU A 379 -11.74 -1.50 -1.63
N ALA A 380 -12.14 -2.76 -1.84
CA ALA A 380 -12.81 -3.54 -0.80
C ALA A 380 -11.90 -3.81 0.41
N ILE A 381 -10.63 -4.19 0.19
CA ILE A 381 -9.65 -4.34 1.27
C ILE A 381 -9.49 -3.01 2.02
N THR A 382 -9.33 -1.91 1.27
CA THR A 382 -9.19 -0.56 1.81
C THR A 382 -10.44 -0.12 2.57
N PHE A 383 -11.64 -0.54 2.14
CA PHE A 383 -12.90 -0.26 2.81
C PHE A 383 -12.91 -0.88 4.20
N PHE A 384 -12.59 -2.18 4.31
CA PHE A 384 -12.51 -2.87 5.60
C PHE A 384 -11.44 -2.27 6.52
N GLN A 385 -10.29 -1.87 5.97
CA GLN A 385 -9.28 -1.12 6.71
C GLN A 385 -9.83 0.22 7.23
N ALA A 386 -10.50 1.00 6.37
CA ALA A 386 -11.00 2.34 6.67
C ALA A 386 -12.14 2.36 7.71
N ILE A 387 -12.92 1.27 7.84
CA ILE A 387 -13.96 1.12 8.88
C ILE A 387 -13.45 0.41 10.15
N GLY A 388 -12.14 0.14 10.24
CA GLY A 388 -11.52 -0.49 11.42
C GLY A 388 -11.70 -2.01 11.51
N LYS A 389 -12.22 -2.67 10.46
CA LYS A 389 -12.38 -4.13 10.37
C LYS A 389 -11.16 -4.79 9.74
N GLY A 390 -10.00 -4.58 10.35
CA GLY A 390 -8.71 -5.06 9.86
C GLY A 390 -8.61 -6.58 9.71
N SER A 391 -9.34 -7.36 10.51
CA SER A 391 -9.37 -8.83 10.39
C SER A 391 -9.94 -9.31 9.06
N ILE A 392 -11.01 -8.68 8.56
CA ILE A 392 -11.62 -9.03 7.26
C ILE A 392 -10.64 -8.68 6.14
N ALA A 393 -10.00 -7.51 6.22
CA ALA A 393 -8.96 -7.12 5.27
C ALA A 393 -7.79 -8.12 5.28
N ALA A 394 -7.34 -8.57 6.46
CA ALA A 394 -6.27 -9.55 6.59
C ALA A 394 -6.64 -10.91 5.99
N ILE A 395 -7.88 -11.38 6.21
CA ILE A 395 -8.38 -12.62 5.61
C ILE A 395 -8.38 -12.53 4.08
N LEU A 396 -8.89 -11.44 3.51
CA LEU A 396 -8.89 -11.25 2.05
C LEU A 396 -7.46 -11.23 1.47
N THR A 397 -6.53 -10.55 2.14
CA THR A 397 -5.12 -10.51 1.76
C THR A 397 -4.46 -11.90 1.85
N LEU A 398 -4.69 -12.64 2.93
CA LEU A 398 -4.18 -14.00 3.14
C LEU A 398 -4.70 -14.98 2.09
N LEU A 399 -6.01 -14.96 1.84
CA LEU A 399 -6.65 -15.81 0.83
C LEU A 399 -5.99 -15.60 -0.52
N ARG A 400 -5.82 -14.33 -0.90
CA ARG A 400 -5.26 -13.99 -2.20
C ARG A 400 -3.78 -14.30 -2.36
N GLN A 401 -2.95 -14.03 -1.36
CA GLN A 401 -1.50 -14.09 -1.54
C GLN A 401 -0.90 -15.44 -1.16
N VAL A 402 -1.58 -16.20 -0.27
CA VAL A 402 -1.02 -17.41 0.34
C VAL A 402 -1.99 -18.58 0.23
N VAL A 403 -3.14 -18.50 0.90
CA VAL A 403 -3.99 -19.68 1.18
C VAL A 403 -4.54 -20.30 -0.10
N LEU A 404 -4.96 -19.48 -1.08
CA LEU A 404 -5.41 -19.98 -2.38
C LEU A 404 -4.27 -20.01 -3.39
N PHE A 405 -3.44 -18.96 -3.43
CA PHE A 405 -2.43 -18.81 -4.46
C PHE A 405 -1.32 -19.87 -4.39
N ILE A 406 -0.75 -20.14 -3.22
CA ILE A 406 0.40 -21.06 -3.11
C ILE A 406 0.02 -22.49 -3.53
N PRO A 407 -1.10 -23.07 -3.06
CA PRO A 407 -1.53 -24.37 -3.58
C PRO A 407 -1.76 -24.35 -5.10
N LEU A 408 -2.43 -23.32 -5.62
CA LEU A 408 -2.73 -23.24 -7.05
C LEU A 408 -1.47 -23.12 -7.91
N VAL A 409 -0.50 -22.29 -7.52
CA VAL A 409 0.72 -22.09 -8.31
C VAL A 409 1.61 -23.32 -8.31
N ILE A 410 1.59 -24.14 -7.25
CA ILE A 410 2.37 -25.38 -7.16
C ILE A 410 1.66 -26.54 -7.88
N LEU A 411 0.33 -26.59 -7.84
CA LEU A 411 -0.46 -27.72 -8.36
C LEU A 411 -0.84 -27.57 -9.84
N LEU A 412 -1.26 -26.38 -10.29
CA LEU A 412 -1.73 -26.18 -11.67
C LEU A 412 -0.66 -26.51 -12.73
N PRO A 413 0.63 -26.17 -12.54
CA PRO A 413 1.65 -26.52 -13.54
C PRO A 413 1.93 -28.02 -13.68
N ARG A 414 1.58 -28.81 -12.66
CA ARG A 414 1.70 -30.27 -12.70
C ARG A 414 0.62 -30.93 -13.56
N ILE A 415 -0.46 -30.21 -13.88
CA ILE A 415 -1.48 -30.68 -14.80
C ILE A 415 -0.89 -30.64 -16.21
N LYS A 416 -0.73 -31.82 -16.83
CA LYS A 416 -0.07 -31.98 -18.14
C LYS A 416 -0.65 -31.06 -19.24
N ALA A 417 -1.94 -30.74 -19.18
CA ALA A 417 -2.60 -29.86 -20.13
C ALA A 417 -2.21 -28.38 -20.00
N LEU A 418 -1.76 -27.94 -18.82
CA LEU A 418 -1.45 -26.53 -18.54
C LEU A 418 0.05 -26.25 -18.56
N GLY A 419 0.88 -27.20 -18.12
CA GLY A 419 2.34 -27.02 -18.02
C GLY A 419 2.71 -25.69 -17.35
N VAL A 420 3.69 -24.97 -17.89
CA VAL A 420 4.13 -23.67 -17.34
C VAL A 420 3.00 -22.63 -17.29
N GLY A 421 2.03 -22.71 -18.20
CA GLY A 421 0.88 -21.82 -18.23
C GLY A 421 0.03 -21.90 -16.95
N GLY A 422 0.08 -23.03 -16.23
CA GLY A 422 -0.59 -23.21 -14.94
C GLY A 422 -0.20 -22.17 -13.90
N VAL A 423 1.02 -21.61 -13.97
CA VAL A 423 1.48 -20.54 -13.07
C VAL A 423 0.68 -19.26 -13.29
N PHE A 424 0.44 -18.89 -14.55
CA PHE A 424 -0.32 -17.68 -14.89
C PHE A 424 -1.82 -17.84 -14.56
N PHE A 425 -2.38 -19.04 -14.79
CA PHE A 425 -3.74 -19.36 -14.40
C PHE A 425 -3.96 -19.31 -12.89
N ALA A 426 -2.96 -19.69 -12.07
CA ALA A 426 -3.07 -19.68 -10.62
C ALA A 426 -3.48 -18.30 -10.06
N GLN A 427 -2.92 -17.22 -10.61
CA GLN A 427 -3.27 -15.87 -10.21
C GLN A 427 -4.72 -15.53 -10.59
N THR A 428 -5.10 -15.80 -11.84
CA THR A 428 -6.45 -15.51 -12.35
C THR A 428 -7.53 -16.27 -11.56
N PHE A 429 -7.33 -17.56 -11.29
CA PHE A 429 -8.27 -18.35 -10.48
C PHE A 429 -8.35 -17.83 -9.05
N THR A 430 -7.22 -17.48 -8.45
CA THR A 430 -7.20 -16.89 -7.10
C THR A 430 -7.99 -15.60 -7.06
N ASP A 431 -7.77 -14.70 -8.01
CA ASP A 431 -8.45 -13.41 -8.07
C ASP A 431 -9.97 -13.58 -8.28
N ILE A 432 -10.42 -14.55 -9.08
CA ILE A 432 -11.86 -14.86 -9.25
C ILE A 432 -12.49 -15.27 -7.91
N VAL A 433 -11.87 -16.22 -7.19
CA VAL A 433 -12.40 -16.71 -5.91
C VAL A 433 -12.41 -15.59 -4.86
N VAL A 434 -11.33 -14.82 -4.78
CA VAL A 434 -11.24 -13.68 -3.85
C VAL A 434 -12.26 -12.60 -4.21
N MET A 435 -12.53 -12.37 -5.49
CA MET A 435 -13.54 -11.41 -5.93
C MET A 435 -14.95 -11.82 -5.46
N VAL A 436 -15.29 -13.12 -5.53
CA VAL A 436 -16.55 -13.64 -4.97
C VAL A 436 -16.63 -13.38 -3.46
N MET A 437 -15.56 -13.67 -2.72
CA MET A 437 -15.48 -13.40 -1.28
C MET A 437 -15.61 -11.92 -0.94
N VAL A 438 -15.01 -11.04 -1.75
CA VAL A 438 -15.16 -9.58 -1.65
C VAL A 438 -16.63 -9.18 -1.77
N VAL A 439 -17.36 -9.70 -2.76
CA VAL A 439 -18.79 -9.41 -2.94
C VAL A 439 -19.59 -9.86 -1.71
N ILE A 440 -19.35 -11.07 -1.21
CA ILE A 440 -20.03 -11.62 -0.02
C ILE A 440 -19.78 -10.75 1.22
N PHE A 441 -18.52 -10.40 1.50
CA PHE A 441 -18.18 -9.59 2.66
C PHE A 441 -18.68 -8.15 2.55
N MET A 442 -18.60 -7.53 1.37
CA MET A 442 -19.08 -6.17 1.14
C MET A 442 -20.61 -6.09 1.28
N THR A 443 -21.36 -7.03 0.68
CA THR A 443 -22.82 -7.08 0.82
C THR A 443 -23.24 -7.28 2.27
N SER A 444 -22.59 -8.20 2.99
CA SER A 444 -22.82 -8.42 4.42
C SER A 444 -22.51 -7.18 5.26
N ALA A 445 -21.42 -6.47 4.95
CA ALA A 445 -21.05 -5.24 5.64
C ALA A 445 -22.08 -4.12 5.41
N PHE A 446 -22.53 -3.92 4.17
CA PHE A 446 -23.56 -2.93 3.87
C PHE A 446 -24.93 -3.29 4.46
N ALA A 447 -25.30 -4.57 4.51
CA ALA A 447 -26.52 -5.02 5.17
C ALA A 447 -26.52 -4.67 6.66
N LYS A 448 -25.40 -4.92 7.36
CA LYS A 448 -25.23 -4.55 8.76
C LYS A 448 -25.32 -3.03 8.97
N ILE A 449 -24.68 -2.25 8.10
CA ILE A 449 -24.69 -0.78 8.17
C ILE A 449 -26.10 -0.22 7.92
N ARG A 450 -26.87 -0.82 6.99
CA ARG A 450 -28.27 -0.44 6.76
C ARG A 450 -29.17 -0.75 7.96
N LYS A 451 -28.93 -1.88 8.63
CA LYS A 451 -29.65 -2.23 9.86
C LYS A 451 -29.39 -1.19 10.97
N GLU A 452 -28.12 -0.82 11.18
CA GLU A 452 -27.75 0.25 12.13
C GLU A 452 -28.45 1.57 11.79
N LEU A 453 -28.53 1.94 10.50
CA LEU A 453 -29.26 3.13 10.05
C LEU A 453 -30.75 3.06 10.40
N SER A 454 -31.40 1.91 10.12
CA SER A 454 -32.83 1.72 10.41
C SER A 454 -33.16 1.76 11.91
N GLU A 455 -32.28 1.27 12.76
CA GLU A 455 -32.46 1.29 14.22
C GLU A 455 -32.33 2.71 14.79
N THR A 456 -31.44 3.55 14.24
CA THR A 456 -31.32 4.96 14.65
C THR A 456 -32.40 5.89 14.10
N THR A 457 -33.18 5.46 13.10
CA THR A 457 -34.20 6.30 12.45
C THR A 457 -35.63 5.88 12.84
N ASN A 458 -35.79 4.92 13.76
CA ASN A 458 -37.09 4.40 14.16
C ASN A 458 -37.69 5.23 15.32
N PRO A 459 -38.78 6.00 15.11
CA PRO A 459 -39.34 6.92 16.11
C PRO A 459 -39.88 6.24 17.38
N HIS A 460 -40.09 4.92 17.34
CA HIS A 460 -40.68 4.18 18.46
C HIS A 460 -39.74 4.01 19.67
N ILE A 461 -38.43 4.24 19.52
CA ILE A 461 -37.49 4.16 20.65
C ILE A 461 -37.33 5.53 21.33
N GLU A 462 -37.40 6.65 20.60
CA GLU A 462 -37.40 8.00 21.19
C GLU A 462 -38.57 8.19 22.16
N ASN A 463 -39.78 7.79 21.74
CA ASN A 463 -40.98 7.88 22.58
C ASN A 463 -40.94 6.99 23.84
N ALA A 464 -40.21 5.86 23.82
CA ALA A 464 -40.11 4.97 24.98
C ALA A 464 -39.17 5.54 26.06
N THR A 465 -38.12 6.26 25.66
CA THR A 465 -37.26 7.00 26.60
C THR A 465 -37.96 8.23 27.16
N GLU A 466 -38.70 9.01 26.36
CA GLU A 466 -39.46 10.16 26.88
C GLU A 466 -40.60 9.75 27.82
N THR A 467 -41.32 8.66 27.55
CA THR A 467 -42.35 8.15 28.47
C THR A 467 -41.77 7.52 29.74
N ALA A 468 -40.54 7.00 29.71
CA ALA A 468 -39.84 6.54 30.91
C ALA A 468 -39.38 7.73 31.77
N SER A 469 -38.82 8.78 31.16
CA SER A 469 -38.41 10.02 31.85
C SER A 469 -39.61 10.73 32.50
N ALA A 470 -40.71 10.87 31.77
CA ALA A 470 -41.93 11.52 32.26
C ALA A 470 -42.68 10.73 33.35
N LYS A 471 -42.46 9.41 33.44
CA LYS A 471 -43.00 8.57 34.53
C LYS A 471 -42.17 8.68 35.81
N VAL A 472 -40.86 8.89 35.70
CA VAL A 472 -39.98 9.11 36.86
C VAL A 472 -40.23 10.49 37.47
N GLU A 473 -40.39 11.53 36.64
CA GLU A 473 -40.70 12.89 37.10
C GLU A 473 -42.07 13.01 37.81
N LYS A 474 -43.05 12.17 37.45
CA LYS A 474 -44.37 12.10 38.12
C LYS A 474 -44.38 11.24 39.39
N MET A 475 -43.30 10.52 39.70
CA MET A 475 -43.17 9.76 40.95
C MET A 475 -42.36 10.54 42.01
N GLU A 476 -41.68 11.63 41.62
CA GLU A 476 -40.83 12.45 42.50
C GLU A 476 -41.44 13.82 42.88
N GLY A 477 -42.66 14.12 42.42
CA GLY A 477 -43.46 15.28 42.85
C GLY A 477 -44.77 14.85 43.49
#